data_AF-W2MHS0-F1
#
_entry.id   AF-W2MHS0-F1
#
_cell.length_a   1.000
_cell.length_b   1.000
_cell.length_c   1.000
_cell.angle_alpha   90.00
_cell.angle_beta   90.00
_cell.angle_gamma   90.00
#
_symmetry.space_group_name_H-M   'P 1'
#
loop_
_entity.id
_entity.type
_entity.pdbx_description
1 polymer ?
#
loop_
_entity_poly.entity_id
_entity_poly.type
_entity_poly.pdbx_seq_one_letter_code
_entity_poly.pdbx_strand_id
1 'polypeptide(L)'
;MEGHVDVVSVLLDAGANIDQRGPNGTTALLGACKNGHLGVVQVLVENGAATDVRDEEGMDCIATARAHGQEDVVDFLSSSKETPVS
;
A
#
# COMPACT_ATOMS: atom_id res chain seq x y z
N MET A 1 8.63 9.83 8.28
CA MET A 1 8.63 10.72 7.09
C MET A 1 7.17 10.87 6.69
N GLU A 2 6.68 12.11 6.60
CA GLU A 2 5.24 12.41 6.45
C GLU A 2 4.73 11.88 5.11
N GLY A 3 3.94 10.80 5.15
CA GLY A 3 3.13 10.41 4.01
C GLY A 3 2.07 11.49 3.76
N HIS A 4 1.87 11.88 2.51
CA HIS A 4 0.87 12.90 2.12
C HIS A 4 -0.54 12.32 2.11
N VAL A 5 -1.02 11.85 3.26
CA VAL A 5 -2.31 11.16 3.42
C VAL A 5 -3.46 12.00 2.86
N ASP A 6 -3.53 13.28 3.21
CA ASP A 6 -4.58 14.19 2.74
C ASP A 6 -4.63 14.29 1.21
N VAL A 7 -3.45 14.32 0.57
CA VAL A 7 -3.35 14.38 -0.90
C VAL A 7 -3.84 13.07 -1.52
N VAL A 8 -3.50 11.93 -0.92
CA VAL A 8 -3.97 10.62 -1.39
C VAL A 8 -5.49 10.54 -1.29
N SER A 9 -6.08 10.93 -0.17
CA SER A 9 -7.54 10.94 0.00
C SER A 9 -8.24 11.83 -1.04
N VAL A 10 -7.73 13.05 -1.27
CA VAL A 10 -8.29 13.96 -2.29
C VAL A 10 -8.22 13.37 -3.70
N LEU A 11 -7.14 12.65 -4.04
CA LEU A 11 -7.01 12.01 -5.34
C LEU A 11 -7.99 10.84 -5.51
N LEU A 12 -8.18 10.02 -4.46
CA LEU A 12 -9.17 8.93 -4.49
C LEU A 12 -10.60 9.47 -4.61
N ASP A 13 -10.94 10.54 -3.86
CA ASP A 13 -12.23 11.22 -3.96
C ASP A 13 -12.47 11.82 -5.35
N ALA A 14 -11.40 12.24 -6.04
CA ALA A 14 -11.46 12.72 -7.42
C ALA A 14 -11.57 11.59 -8.46
N GLY A 15 -11.63 10.32 -8.04
CA GLY A 15 -11.77 9.16 -8.92
C GLY A 15 -10.46 8.65 -9.50
N ALA A 16 -9.31 8.94 -8.87
CA ALA A 16 -8.05 8.32 -9.27
C ALA A 16 -8.13 6.79 -9.16
N ASN A 17 -7.55 6.09 -10.14
CA ASN A 17 -7.48 4.64 -10.11
C ASN A 17 -6.49 4.19 -9.02
N ILE A 18 -7.01 3.61 -7.95
CA ILE A 18 -6.26 3.20 -6.75
C ILE A 18 -5.16 2.16 -7.05
N ASP A 19 -5.40 1.29 -8.03
CA ASP A 19 -4.48 0.21 -8.44
C ASP A 19 -3.72 0.56 -9.73
N GLN A 20 -3.69 1.83 -10.12
CA GLN A 20 -2.93 2.27 -11.27
C GLN A 20 -1.47 1.84 -11.14
N ARG A 21 -1.00 1.05 -12.11
CA ARG A 21 0.41 0.66 -12.19
C ARG A 21 1.21 1.78 -12.87
N GLY A 22 2.26 2.20 -12.18
CA GLY A 22 3.31 3.04 -12.71
C GLY A 22 4.43 2.21 -13.36
N PRO A 23 5.59 2.84 -13.61
CA PRO A 23 6.78 2.14 -14.07
C PRO A 23 7.16 0.98 -13.14
N ASN A 24 7.70 -0.09 -13.71
CA ASN A 24 8.12 -1.31 -13.00
C ASN A 24 6.97 -2.05 -12.28
N GLY A 25 5.73 -1.83 -12.68
CA GLY A 25 4.55 -2.45 -12.06
C GLY A 25 4.21 -1.93 -10.66
N THR A 26 4.87 -0.87 -10.19
CA THR A 26 4.62 -0.29 -8.85
C THR A 26 3.23 0.36 -8.79
N THR A 27 2.52 0.15 -7.69
CA THR A 27 1.27 0.85 -7.34
C THR A 27 1.52 1.87 -6.23
N ALA A 28 0.54 2.73 -5.96
CA ALA A 28 0.59 3.65 -4.82
C ALA A 28 0.82 2.91 -3.49
N LEU A 29 0.19 1.74 -3.33
CA LEU A 29 0.36 0.89 -2.15
C LEU A 29 1.82 0.41 -2.02
N LEU A 30 2.40 -0.18 -3.06
CA LEU A 30 3.80 -0.65 -3.04
C LEU A 30 4.78 0.48 -2.69
N GLY A 31 4.57 1.68 -3.25
CA GLY A 31 5.38 2.85 -2.93
C GLY A 31 5.25 3.29 -1.47
N ALA A 32 4.05 3.26 -0.91
CA ALA A 32 3.82 3.58 0.50
C ALA A 32 4.49 2.56 1.44
N CYS A 33 4.43 1.27 1.09
CA CYS A 33 5.04 0.19 1.87
C CYS A 33 6.57 0.27 1.87
N LYS A 34 7.16 0.59 0.72
CA LYS A 34 8.61 0.82 0.58
C LYS A 34 9.12 1.94 1.48
N ASN A 35 8.36 3.02 1.59
CA ASN A 35 8.75 4.22 2.33
C ASN A 35 8.24 4.27 3.78
N GLY A 36 7.51 3.24 4.23
CA GLY A 36 6.98 3.19 5.60
C GLY A 36 5.87 4.19 5.88
N HIS A 37 5.11 4.61 4.87
CA HIS A 37 4.04 5.60 5.03
C HIS A 37 2.75 4.93 5.53
N LEU A 38 2.75 4.51 6.81
CA LEU A 38 1.64 3.75 7.41
C LEU A 38 0.27 4.39 7.18
N GLY A 39 0.13 5.71 7.38
CA GLY A 39 -1.14 6.40 7.16
C GLY A 39 -1.63 6.33 5.70
N VAL A 40 -0.71 6.35 4.73
CA VAL A 40 -1.07 6.17 3.30
C VAL A 40 -1.44 4.71 3.04
N VAL A 41 -0.73 3.74 3.63
CA VAL A 41 -1.07 2.32 3.53
C VAL A 41 -2.48 2.06 4.07
N GLN A 42 -2.81 2.61 5.24
CA GLN A 42 -4.13 2.49 5.86
C GLN A 42 -5.23 3.03 4.93
N VAL A 43 -5.11 4.28 4.47
CA VAL A 43 -6.10 4.88 3.57
C VAL A 43 -6.28 4.07 2.29
N LEU A 44 -5.20 3.60 1.67
CA LEU A 44 -5.29 2.81 0.44
C LEU A 44 -5.99 1.47 0.69
N VAL A 45 -5.63 0.75 1.76
CA VAL A 45 -6.25 -0.54 2.10
C VAL A 45 -7.72 -0.38 2.48
N GLU A 46 -8.07 0.64 3.27
CA GLU A 46 -9.46 0.96 3.65
C GLU A 46 -10.32 1.34 2.44
N ASN A 47 -9.74 1.94 1.41
CA ASN A 47 -10.40 2.25 0.15
C ASN A 47 -10.35 1.10 -0.88
N GLY A 48 -9.88 -0.09 -0.47
CA GLY A 48 -9.95 -1.30 -1.29
C GLY A 48 -8.80 -1.48 -2.28
N ALA A 49 -7.63 -0.87 -2.05
CA ALA A 49 -6.44 -1.15 -2.84
C ALA A 49 -6.10 -2.64 -2.83
N ALA A 50 -5.74 -3.19 -3.99
CA ALA A 50 -5.36 -4.59 -4.10
C ALA A 50 -4.04 -4.85 -3.34
N THR A 51 -4.08 -5.72 -2.34
CA THR A 51 -2.92 -6.04 -1.47
C THR A 51 -2.08 -7.21 -1.97
N ASP A 52 -2.57 -7.93 -2.98
CA ASP A 52 -1.90 -9.05 -3.65
C ASP A 52 -1.10 -8.62 -4.89
N VAL A 53 -1.05 -7.32 -5.18
CA VAL A 53 -0.26 -6.76 -6.27
C VAL A 53 1.24 -6.98 -6.04
N ARG A 54 1.94 -7.22 -7.15
CA ARG A 54 3.38 -7.40 -7.20
C ARG A 54 3.97 -6.48 -8.26
N ASP A 55 5.14 -5.93 -7.95
CA ASP A 55 5.95 -5.23 -8.95
C ASP A 55 6.60 -6.23 -9.93
N GLU A 56 7.37 -5.70 -10.89
CA GLU A 56 8.09 -6.51 -11.88
C GLU A 56 9.18 -7.40 -11.28
N GLU A 57 9.65 -7.11 -10.06
CA GLU A 57 10.59 -7.96 -9.31
C GLU A 57 9.85 -9.08 -8.53
N GLY A 58 8.52 -9.10 -8.60
CA GLY A 58 7.66 -10.07 -7.91
C GLY A 58 7.45 -9.75 -6.43
N MET A 59 7.83 -8.55 -5.97
CA MET A 59 7.69 -8.13 -4.59
C MET A 59 6.28 -7.59 -4.34
N ASP A 60 5.63 -8.12 -3.31
CA ASP A 60 4.38 -7.56 -2.78
C ASP A 60 4.66 -6.52 -1.69
N CYS A 61 3.63 -5.80 -1.25
CA CYS A 61 3.77 -4.72 -0.28
C CYS A 61 4.37 -5.19 1.06
N ILE A 62 4.07 -6.41 1.54
CA ILE A 62 4.64 -6.93 2.80
C ILE A 62 6.12 -7.26 2.60
N ALA A 63 6.48 -7.92 1.49
CA ALA A 63 7.86 -8.24 1.16
C ALA A 63 8.71 -6.97 1.03
N THR A 64 8.18 -5.94 0.36
CA THR A 64 8.84 -4.64 0.22
C THR A 64 8.99 -3.94 1.57
N ALA A 65 7.95 -3.90 2.40
CA ALA A 65 8.02 -3.30 3.74
C ALA A 65 9.08 -4.00 4.62
N ARG A 66 9.12 -5.34 4.61
CA ARG A 66 10.15 -6.13 5.33
C ARG A 66 11.56 -5.84 4.83
N ALA A 67 11.76 -5.82 3.52
CA ALA A 67 13.08 -5.55 2.94
C ALA A 67 13.62 -4.17 3.32
N HIS A 68 12.72 -3.22 3.58
CA HIS A 68 13.05 -1.85 3.98
C HIS A 68 12.92 -1.57 5.49
N GLY A 69 12.65 -2.60 6.32
CA GLY A 69 12.58 -2.46 7.79
C GLY A 69 11.36 -1.69 8.30
N GLN A 70 10.26 -1.65 7.55
CA GLN A 70 9.04 -0.91 7.89
C GLN A 70 8.11 -1.78 8.75
N GLU A 71 8.50 -2.05 9.99
CA GLU A 71 7.80 -2.98 10.89
C GLU A 71 6.32 -2.62 11.11
N ASP A 72 6.02 -1.33 11.37
CA ASP A 72 4.63 -0.88 11.59
C ASP A 72 3.70 -1.21 10.40
N VAL A 73 4.22 -1.12 9.17
CA VAL A 73 3.48 -1.45 7.95
C VAL A 73 3.28 -2.96 7.84
N VAL A 74 4.31 -3.75 8.16
CA VAL A 74 4.24 -5.21 8.15
C VAL A 74 3.21 -5.71 9.15
N ASP A 75 3.20 -5.15 10.36
CA ASP A 75 2.25 -5.52 11.41
C ASP A 75 0.81 -5.22 10.99
N PHE A 76 0.55 -3.99 10.51
CA PHE A 76 -0.78 -3.60 10.04
C PHE A 76 -1.31 -4.52 8.92
N LEU A 77 -0.49 -4.82 7.92
CA LEU A 77 -0.90 -5.65 6.78
C LEU A 77 -1.05 -7.12 7.15
N SER A 78 -0.24 -7.60 8.10
CA SER A 78 -0.35 -8.97 8.61
C SER A 78 -1.67 -9.14 9.37
N SER A 79 -2.06 -8.18 10.20
CA SER A 79 -3.37 -8.18 10.87
C SER A 79 -4.54 -8.03 9.90
N SER A 80 -4.35 -7.30 8.79
CA SER A 80 -5.42 -7.09 7.80
C SER A 80 -5.71 -8.35 6.96
N LYS A 81 -4.68 -9.17 6.67
CA LYS A 81 -4.83 -10.44 5.93
C LYS A 81 -5.56 -11.54 6.71
N GLU A 82 -5.74 -11.37 8.03
CA GLU A 82 -6.42 -12.35 8.90
C GLU A 82 -7.95 -12.21 8.92
N THR A 83 -8.55 -11.41 8.04
CA THR A 83 -10.01 -11.45 7.81
C THR A 83 -10.33 -12.37 6.64
N PRO A 84 -10.68 -13.66 6.87
CA PRO A 84 -11.37 -14.43 5.86
C PRO A 84 -12.74 -13.78 5.67
N VAL A 85 -12.93 -13.09 4.54
CA VAL A 85 -14.28 -12.73 4.09
C VAL A 85 -15.02 -14.05 3.89
N SER A 86 -15.90 -14.36 4.84
CA SER A 86 -16.82 -15.50 4.79
C SER A 86 -17.95 -15.24 3.81
#